data_AF-A0A953MF73-F1
#
_entry.id   AF-A0A953MF73-F1
#
_cell.length_a   1.000
_cell.length_b   1.000
_cell.length_c   1.000
_cell.angle_alpha   90.00
_cell.angle_beta   90.00
_cell.angle_gamma   90.00
#
_symmetry.space_group_name_H-M   'P 1'
#
loop_
_entity.id
_entity.type
_entity.pdbx_description
1 polymer ?
#
loop_
_entity_poly.entity_id
_entity_poly.type
_entity_poly.pdbx_seq_one_letter_code
_entity_poly.pdbx_strand_id
1 'polypeptide(L)'
;MKINFTENQNEFINCPDKNIFLNACPGAGKTKAVVARYIKRAEELSRNFGRRSIAVLSFTNVAINEISDRCLKNNLPFLIHYPNYVGTFDSFLNRYFFRQLVNHPLKQPISVVESWDTVGAAVSCEYGSIPLSNFLFSGNSISLRKTNDFSVNVPYRKNPERWNYLAEKLRQQYFSFGIISAEEVRNFIFPRIEKDDKIFNSLSKRFEEIIIDEIQDCNEQDLFILEKARDYGCNIVMVGDLDQSIYRFRNVNLSKIEAFVSSHKPIKLTDNFRSTKIICELYSTLRHNNSIDNSGAEHADLNIPIGLIFYKTLNKDIADRFTSLLGELDASIRDYKIIS
;
A
#
# COMPACT_ATOMS: atom_id res chain seq x y z
N MET A 1 -19.71 -4.69 -21.76
CA MET A 1 -20.46 -5.50 -20.75
C MET A 1 -21.06 -4.56 -19.73
N LYS A 2 -22.36 -4.60 -19.47
CA LYS A 2 -22.92 -3.95 -18.26
C LYS A 2 -22.34 -4.69 -17.07
N ILE A 3 -21.42 -4.03 -16.38
CA ILE A 3 -20.81 -4.56 -15.17
C ILE A 3 -21.89 -4.51 -14.08
N ASN A 4 -22.39 -5.67 -13.65
CA ASN A 4 -23.26 -5.72 -12.47
C ASN A 4 -22.41 -5.49 -11.22
N PHE A 5 -22.82 -4.52 -10.41
CA PHE A 5 -22.30 -4.22 -9.08
C PHE A 5 -23.34 -4.62 -8.05
N THR A 6 -22.90 -5.03 -6.86
CA THR A 6 -23.82 -5.28 -5.74
C THR A 6 -24.43 -3.97 -5.24
N GLU A 7 -25.45 -4.06 -4.39
CA GLU A 7 -26.06 -2.89 -3.76
C GLU A 7 -25.03 -2.07 -2.99
N ASN A 8 -24.20 -2.70 -2.14
CA ASN A 8 -23.16 -2.00 -1.37
C ASN A 8 -22.06 -1.42 -2.26
N GLN A 9 -21.71 -2.09 -3.36
CA GLN A 9 -20.77 -1.53 -4.34
C GLN A 9 -21.38 -0.29 -5.04
N ASN A 10 -22.66 -0.36 -5.42
CA ASN A 10 -23.38 0.79 -5.99
C ASN A 10 -23.53 1.92 -4.96
N GLU A 11 -23.74 1.61 -3.69
CA GLU A 11 -23.76 2.61 -2.61
C GLU A 11 -22.43 3.38 -2.59
N PHE A 12 -21.30 2.68 -2.56
CA PHE A 12 -19.97 3.31 -2.59
C PHE A 12 -19.73 4.14 -3.86
N ILE A 13 -20.04 3.58 -5.03
CA ILE A 13 -19.85 4.25 -6.32
C ILE A 13 -20.69 5.53 -6.41
N ASN A 14 -21.91 5.49 -5.88
CA ASN A 14 -22.87 6.57 -5.99
C ASN A 14 -22.87 7.54 -4.80
N CYS A 15 -22.15 7.24 -3.72
CA CYS A 15 -22.17 8.04 -2.51
C CYS A 15 -21.70 9.48 -2.78
N PRO A 16 -22.58 10.48 -2.57
CA PRO A 16 -22.26 11.89 -2.78
C PRO A 16 -21.48 12.50 -1.60
N ASP A 17 -21.47 11.82 -0.46
CA ASP A 17 -20.83 12.30 0.75
C ASP A 17 -19.31 12.39 0.56
N LYS A 18 -18.73 13.31 1.34
CA LYS A 18 -17.28 13.45 1.45
C LYS A 18 -16.77 12.54 2.56
N ASN A 19 -15.48 12.24 2.49
CA ASN A 19 -14.73 11.55 3.51
C ASN A 19 -15.33 10.17 3.76
N ILE A 20 -15.11 9.24 2.83
CA ILE A 20 -15.67 7.90 2.85
C ILE A 20 -14.59 6.91 3.28
N PHE A 21 -14.98 5.95 4.11
CA PHE A 21 -14.19 4.76 4.37
C PHE A 21 -14.93 3.51 3.86
N LEU A 22 -14.40 2.91 2.80
CA LEU A 22 -14.86 1.63 2.26
C LEU A 22 -14.12 0.50 2.98
N ASN A 23 -14.78 -0.08 3.98
CA ASN A 23 -14.30 -1.30 4.63
C ASN A 23 -14.77 -2.51 3.82
N ALA A 24 -13.84 -3.24 3.22
CA ALA A 24 -14.20 -4.28 2.27
C ALA A 24 -13.40 -5.56 2.49
N CYS A 25 -14.13 -6.66 2.65
CA CYS A 25 -13.55 -7.96 2.90
C CYS A 25 -12.68 -8.43 1.71
N PRO A 26 -11.79 -9.42 1.92
CA PRO A 26 -10.95 -9.94 0.86
C PRO A 26 -11.82 -10.50 -0.28
N GLY A 27 -11.49 -10.18 -1.53
CA GLY A 27 -12.26 -10.68 -2.67
C GLY A 27 -13.60 -9.98 -2.90
N ALA A 28 -13.91 -8.90 -2.18
CA ALA A 28 -15.14 -8.12 -2.39
C ALA A 28 -15.21 -7.29 -3.68
N GLY A 29 -14.18 -7.36 -4.53
CA GLY A 29 -14.09 -6.52 -5.73
C GLY A 29 -13.77 -5.05 -5.42
N LYS A 30 -13.00 -4.77 -4.35
CA LYS A 30 -12.50 -3.43 -3.97
C LYS A 30 -12.02 -2.61 -5.16
N THR A 31 -11.04 -3.12 -5.90
CA THR A 31 -10.44 -2.46 -7.06
C THR A 31 -11.47 -2.15 -8.15
N LYS A 32 -12.44 -3.05 -8.36
CA LYS A 32 -13.53 -2.87 -9.33
C LYS A 32 -14.45 -1.71 -8.91
N ALA A 33 -14.82 -1.64 -7.63
CA ALA A 33 -15.64 -0.56 -7.07
C ALA A 33 -14.90 0.79 -7.08
N VAL A 34 -13.61 0.80 -6.74
CA VAL A 34 -12.71 1.98 -6.81
C VAL A 34 -12.67 2.54 -8.21
N VAL A 35 -12.39 1.71 -9.22
CA VAL A 35 -12.34 2.16 -10.62
C VAL A 35 -13.69 2.71 -11.08
N ALA A 36 -14.80 2.06 -10.72
CA ALA A 36 -16.13 2.54 -11.09
C ALA A 36 -16.48 3.88 -10.46
N ARG A 37 -16.17 4.07 -9.16
CA ARG A 37 -16.29 5.38 -8.49
C ARG A 37 -15.41 6.41 -9.19
N TYR A 38 -14.16 6.05 -9.46
CA TYR A 38 -13.19 6.96 -10.07
C TYR A 38 -13.69 7.48 -11.43
N ILE A 39 -14.13 6.58 -12.31
CA ILE A 39 -14.72 6.93 -13.61
C ILE A 39 -15.89 7.89 -13.42
N LYS A 40 -16.86 7.53 -12.57
CA LYS A 40 -18.06 8.33 -12.33
C LYS A 40 -17.72 9.75 -11.86
N ARG A 41 -16.86 9.87 -10.85
CA ARG A 41 -16.46 11.17 -10.27
C ARG A 41 -15.67 12.02 -11.27
N ALA A 42 -14.79 11.41 -12.06
CA ALA A 42 -14.04 12.12 -13.08
C ALA A 42 -14.96 12.69 -14.19
N GLU A 43 -15.98 11.93 -14.60
CA GLU A 43 -17.00 12.43 -15.54
C GLU A 43 -17.83 13.58 -14.96
N GLU A 44 -18.26 13.47 -13.70
CA GLU A 44 -19.00 14.54 -13.01
C GLU A 44 -18.19 15.84 -12.93
N LEU A 45 -16.89 15.75 -12.60
CA LEU A 45 -16.00 16.91 -12.56
C LEU A 45 -15.78 17.53 -13.94
N SER A 46 -15.67 16.69 -14.96
CA SER A 46 -15.50 17.15 -16.35
C SER A 46 -16.73 17.91 -16.85
N ARG A 47 -17.95 17.43 -16.53
CA ARG A 47 -19.21 18.10 -16.91
C ARG A 47 -19.40 19.45 -16.22
N ASN A 48 -18.94 19.58 -14.98
CA ASN A 48 -19.11 20.79 -14.18
C ASN A 48 -18.00 21.84 -14.40
N PHE A 49 -17.20 21.72 -15.47
CA PHE A 49 -16.01 22.55 -15.72
C PHE A 49 -15.06 22.62 -14.50
N GLY A 50 -15.01 21.52 -13.73
CA GLY A 50 -14.18 21.41 -12.54
C GLY A 50 -12.71 21.54 -12.91
N ARG A 51 -12.02 22.50 -12.28
CA ARG A 51 -10.56 22.64 -12.42
C ARG A 51 -9.78 21.63 -11.56
N ARG A 52 -10.49 20.95 -10.66
CA ARG A 52 -9.95 19.96 -9.74
C ARG A 52 -10.07 18.55 -10.33
N SER A 53 -9.06 17.74 -10.06
CA SER A 53 -8.87 16.39 -10.57
C SER A 53 -8.98 15.35 -9.46
N ILE A 54 -8.76 14.08 -9.77
CA ILE A 54 -8.76 13.00 -8.77
C ILE A 54 -7.38 12.36 -8.73
N ALA A 55 -6.95 11.98 -7.52
CA ALA A 55 -5.78 11.14 -7.30
C ALA A 55 -6.22 9.75 -6.83
N VAL A 56 -5.68 8.69 -7.41
CA VAL A 56 -5.84 7.30 -6.96
C VAL A 56 -4.47 6.77 -6.57
N LEU A 57 -4.35 6.38 -5.31
CA LEU A 57 -3.12 6.00 -4.65
C LEU A 57 -3.17 4.55 -4.19
N SER A 58 -2.04 3.86 -4.25
CA SER A 58 -1.84 2.52 -3.68
C SER A 58 -0.38 2.35 -3.24
N PHE A 59 -0.07 1.28 -2.52
CA PHE A 59 1.29 0.95 -2.07
C PHE A 59 2.06 0.02 -3.02
N THR A 60 1.41 -0.55 -4.04
CA THR A 60 2.07 -1.47 -4.96
C THR A 60 1.88 -1.08 -6.42
N ASN A 61 2.91 -1.28 -7.24
CA ASN A 61 2.80 -1.09 -8.69
C ASN A 61 1.81 -2.08 -9.31
N VAL A 62 1.61 -3.27 -8.72
CA VAL A 62 0.64 -4.26 -9.18
C VAL A 62 -0.78 -3.71 -9.11
N ALA A 63 -1.17 -3.13 -7.97
CA ALA A 63 -2.49 -2.52 -7.81
C ALA A 63 -2.69 -1.31 -8.75
N ILE A 64 -1.65 -0.48 -8.91
CA ILE A 64 -1.68 0.66 -9.85
C ILE A 64 -1.83 0.21 -11.30
N ASN A 65 -1.11 -0.84 -11.71
CA ASN A 65 -1.24 -1.40 -13.05
C ASN A 65 -2.63 -1.99 -13.27
N GLU A 66 -3.20 -2.69 -12.27
CA GLU A 66 -4.57 -3.21 -12.38
C GLU A 66 -5.60 -2.09 -12.57
N ILE A 67 -5.50 -1.01 -11.79
CA ILE A 67 -6.38 0.17 -11.92
C ILE A 67 -6.21 0.80 -13.31
N SER A 68 -4.97 0.94 -13.77
CA SER A 68 -4.66 1.53 -15.07
C SER A 68 -5.19 0.70 -16.23
N ASP A 69 -4.97 -0.62 -16.20
CA ASP A 69 -5.46 -1.56 -17.20
C ASP A 69 -6.99 -1.56 -17.26
N ARG A 70 -7.67 -1.44 -16.12
CA ARG A 70 -9.13 -1.33 -16.08
C ARG A 70 -9.60 -0.02 -16.72
N CYS A 71 -8.92 1.10 -16.49
CA CYS A 71 -9.25 2.36 -17.16
C CYS A 71 -9.06 2.25 -18.68
N LEU A 72 -7.94 1.66 -19.13
CA LEU A 72 -7.64 1.44 -20.55
C LEU A 72 -8.64 0.50 -21.23
N LYS A 73 -9.01 -0.62 -20.58
CA LYS A 73 -10.03 -1.56 -21.09
C LYS A 73 -11.42 -0.94 -21.22
N ASN A 74 -11.71 0.13 -20.47
CA ASN A 74 -12.95 0.90 -20.61
C ASN A 74 -12.82 2.06 -21.62
N ASN A 75 -11.70 2.15 -22.36
CA ASN A 75 -11.38 3.24 -23.30
C ASN A 75 -11.32 4.63 -22.64
N LEU A 76 -10.79 4.70 -21.40
CA LEU A 76 -10.68 5.95 -20.63
C LEU A 76 -9.21 6.28 -20.29
N PRO A 77 -8.30 6.42 -21.28
CA PRO A 77 -6.88 6.69 -21.03
C PRO A 77 -6.63 8.04 -20.36
N PHE A 78 -7.53 9.02 -20.50
CA PHE A 78 -7.37 10.32 -19.85
C PHE A 78 -7.41 10.24 -18.30
N LEU A 79 -7.96 9.16 -17.74
CA LEU A 79 -8.00 8.94 -16.29
C LEU A 79 -6.62 8.60 -15.70
N ILE A 80 -5.70 8.06 -16.49
CA ILE A 80 -4.35 7.73 -15.97
C ILE A 80 -3.33 8.85 -16.25
N HIS A 81 -3.79 9.98 -16.81
CA HIS A 81 -2.96 11.10 -17.21
C HIS A 81 -3.40 12.41 -16.54
N TYR A 82 -2.57 13.44 -16.70
CA TYR A 82 -2.89 14.79 -16.25
C TYR A 82 -4.25 15.24 -16.84
N PRO A 83 -5.13 15.88 -16.06
CA PRO A 83 -4.90 16.46 -14.73
C PRO A 83 -4.96 15.47 -13.56
N ASN A 84 -5.52 14.28 -13.78
CA ASN A 84 -5.61 13.24 -12.76
C ASN A 84 -4.25 12.63 -12.40
N TYR A 85 -4.27 11.81 -11.35
CA TYR A 85 -3.09 11.08 -10.91
C TYR A 85 -3.47 9.65 -10.54
N VAL A 86 -2.75 8.68 -11.08
CA VAL A 86 -2.80 7.27 -10.65
C VAL A 86 -1.36 6.84 -10.42
N GLY A 87 -1.02 6.41 -9.21
CA GLY A 87 0.36 6.06 -8.89
C GLY A 87 0.56 5.65 -7.44
N THR A 88 1.76 5.19 -7.11
CA THR A 88 2.06 4.79 -5.73
C THR A 88 2.07 5.99 -4.78
N PHE A 89 1.83 5.75 -3.49
CA PHE A 89 1.90 6.81 -2.48
C PHE A 89 3.27 7.51 -2.49
N ASP A 90 4.37 6.76 -2.58
CA ASP A 90 5.71 7.34 -2.64
C ASP A 90 5.94 8.19 -3.89
N SER A 91 5.41 7.76 -5.04
CA SER A 91 5.46 8.54 -6.28
C SER A 91 4.66 9.83 -6.16
N PHE A 92 3.54 9.81 -5.43
CA PHE A 92 2.71 10.97 -5.15
C PHE A 92 3.46 11.98 -4.27
N LEU A 93 4.08 11.50 -3.18
CA LEU A 93 4.91 12.31 -2.30
C LEU A 93 6.09 12.93 -3.03
N ASN A 94 6.78 12.15 -3.86
CA ASN A 94 7.88 12.65 -4.67
C ASN A 94 7.41 13.80 -5.59
N ARG A 95 6.32 13.58 -6.33
CA ARG A 95 5.81 14.52 -7.34
C ARG A 95 5.26 15.81 -6.72
N TYR A 96 4.49 15.71 -5.64
CA TYR A 96 3.72 16.84 -5.12
C TYR A 96 4.27 17.44 -3.83
N PHE A 97 5.23 16.82 -3.16
CA PHE A 97 5.83 17.37 -1.95
C PHE A 97 7.32 17.59 -2.15
N PHE A 98 8.06 16.50 -2.37
CA PHE A 98 9.51 16.54 -2.41
C PHE A 98 10.06 17.49 -3.47
N ARG A 99 9.59 17.37 -4.72
CA ARG A 99 10.03 18.24 -5.82
C ARG A 99 9.70 19.72 -5.62
N GLN A 100 8.71 20.06 -4.79
CA GLN A 100 8.40 21.45 -4.45
C GLN A 100 9.27 21.99 -3.30
N LEU A 101 9.78 21.11 -2.44
CA LEU A 101 10.56 21.46 -1.25
C LEU A 101 12.08 21.43 -1.46
N VAL A 102 12.54 20.70 -2.47
CA VAL A 102 13.96 20.67 -2.82
C VAL A 102 14.33 21.97 -3.54
N ASN A 103 14.84 22.93 -2.76
CA ASN A 103 15.27 24.26 -3.22
C ASN A 103 16.63 24.27 -3.96
N HIS A 104 17.12 23.13 -4.43
CA HIS A 104 18.43 23.06 -5.09
C HIS A 104 18.26 22.98 -6.60
N PRO A 105 19.01 23.74 -7.42
CA PRO A 105 19.24 23.34 -8.80
C PRO A 105 19.99 22.01 -8.75
N LEU A 106 19.24 20.92 -8.86
CA LEU A 106 19.81 19.59 -8.85
C LEU A 106 20.66 19.47 -10.11
N LYS A 107 21.94 19.16 -9.95
CA LYS A 107 22.85 18.96 -11.08
C LYS A 107 22.43 17.78 -11.96
N GLN A 108 21.61 16.89 -11.42
CA GLN A 108 21.10 15.67 -12.05
C GLN A 108 19.59 15.53 -11.77
N PRO A 109 18.82 14.89 -12.66
CA PRO A 109 17.44 14.54 -12.37
C PRO A 109 17.38 13.57 -11.18
N ILE A 110 16.44 13.79 -10.25
CA ILE A 110 16.24 12.85 -9.14
C ILE A 110 15.42 11.65 -9.58
N SER A 111 15.99 10.46 -9.36
CA SER A 111 15.33 9.16 -9.38
C SER A 111 15.06 8.70 -7.95
N VAL A 112 13.79 8.45 -7.65
CA VAL A 112 13.38 7.87 -6.37
C VAL A 112 13.27 6.36 -6.52
N VAL A 113 13.98 5.61 -5.69
CA VAL A 113 13.94 4.15 -5.65
C VAL A 113 13.09 3.67 -4.47
N GLU A 114 12.41 2.53 -4.62
CA GLU A 114 11.53 1.99 -3.57
C GLU A 114 12.31 1.67 -2.28
N SER A 115 13.45 1.00 -2.43
CA SER A 115 14.41 0.72 -1.37
C SER A 115 15.84 0.90 -1.88
N TRP A 116 16.77 1.08 -0.96
CA TRP A 116 18.20 0.97 -1.26
C TRP A 116 18.60 -0.41 -1.81
N ASP A 117 17.82 -1.45 -1.53
CA ASP A 117 18.02 -2.80 -2.07
C ASP A 117 17.84 -2.83 -3.60
N THR A 118 16.97 -1.97 -4.14
CA THR A 118 16.70 -1.88 -5.59
C THR A 118 17.97 -1.55 -6.39
N VAL A 119 18.90 -0.82 -5.77
CA VAL A 119 20.19 -0.44 -6.39
C VAL A 119 21.36 -1.24 -5.81
N GLY A 120 21.10 -2.24 -4.96
CA GLY A 120 22.13 -3.04 -4.30
C GLY A 120 23.08 -2.22 -3.43
N ALA A 121 22.61 -1.11 -2.85
CA ALA A 121 23.47 -0.26 -2.02
C ALA A 121 23.82 -1.00 -0.73
N ALA A 122 25.12 -1.23 -0.51
CA ALA A 122 25.63 -1.85 0.71
C ALA A 122 26.91 -1.16 1.18
N VAL A 123 27.00 -0.97 2.49
CA VAL A 123 28.20 -0.47 3.16
C VAL A 123 29.12 -1.66 3.40
N SER A 124 30.39 -1.57 3.00
CA SER A 124 31.35 -2.65 3.20
C SER A 124 32.60 -2.14 3.93
N CYS A 125 33.09 -2.92 4.89
CA CYS A 125 34.33 -2.65 5.62
C CYS A 125 34.99 -3.96 6.08
N GLU A 126 36.07 -3.88 6.85
CA GLU A 126 36.81 -5.04 7.38
C GLU A 126 35.97 -6.00 8.24
N TYR A 127 34.80 -5.56 8.72
CA TYR A 127 33.90 -6.37 9.56
C TYR A 127 32.77 -7.06 8.77
N GLY A 128 32.65 -6.82 7.46
CA GLY A 128 31.60 -7.40 6.61
C GLY A 128 30.91 -6.39 5.72
N SER A 129 29.72 -6.74 5.25
CA SER A 129 28.86 -5.89 4.41
C SER A 129 27.46 -5.80 5.02
N ILE A 130 26.90 -4.59 5.08
CA ILE A 130 25.54 -4.34 5.58
C ILE A 130 24.79 -3.57 4.49
N PRO A 131 23.63 -4.06 4.02
CA PRO A 131 22.79 -3.31 3.07
C PRO A 131 22.40 -1.93 3.64
N LEU A 132 22.39 -0.93 2.78
CA LEU A 132 22.06 0.45 3.18
C LEU A 132 20.61 0.57 3.67
N SER A 133 19.72 -0.32 3.19
CA SER A 133 18.33 -0.46 3.64
C SER A 133 18.19 -0.83 5.12
N ASN A 134 19.22 -1.45 5.73
CA ASN A 134 19.24 -1.76 7.15
C ASN A 134 19.54 -0.54 8.04
N PHE A 135 19.95 0.60 7.47
CA PHE A 135 20.20 1.82 8.23
C PHE A 135 18.94 2.72 8.24
N LEU A 136 18.67 3.31 9.41
CA LEU A 136 17.66 4.33 9.63
C LEU A 136 18.33 5.69 9.68
N PHE A 137 17.89 6.59 8.80
CA PHE A 137 18.37 7.96 8.72
C PHE A 137 17.30 8.89 9.30
N SER A 138 17.62 9.63 10.36
CA SER A 138 16.70 10.57 11.00
C SER A 138 17.43 11.88 11.29
N GLY A 139 17.33 12.83 10.36
CA GLY A 139 18.11 14.06 10.41
C GLY A 139 19.61 13.76 10.40
N ASN A 140 20.32 14.15 11.46
CA ASN A 140 21.75 13.90 11.63
C ASN A 140 22.05 12.59 12.37
N SER A 141 21.01 11.87 12.82
CA SER A 141 21.15 10.62 13.57
C SER A 141 21.01 9.43 12.64
N ILE A 142 21.92 8.46 12.77
CA ILE A 142 21.92 7.21 12.01
C ILE A 142 21.94 6.05 12.99
N SER A 143 21.11 5.05 12.73
CA SER A 143 21.05 3.84 13.54
C SER A 143 20.77 2.62 12.68
N LEU A 144 21.00 1.43 13.23
CA LEU A 144 20.63 0.19 12.57
C LEU A 144 19.18 -0.18 12.89
N ARG A 145 18.43 -0.60 11.87
CA ARG A 145 17.12 -1.24 12.05
C ARG A 145 17.28 -2.48 12.93
N LYS A 146 16.30 -2.71 13.80
CA LYS A 146 16.21 -3.95 14.55
C LYS A 146 16.00 -5.11 13.57
N THR A 147 16.94 -6.04 13.57
CA THR A 147 16.89 -7.27 12.78
C THR A 147 17.32 -8.45 13.65
N ASN A 148 16.94 -9.67 13.28
CA ASN A 148 17.48 -10.90 13.88
C ASN A 148 18.69 -11.45 13.11
N ASP A 149 19.09 -10.76 12.04
CA ASP A 149 20.22 -11.15 11.21
C ASP A 149 21.55 -10.87 11.93
N PHE A 150 22.23 -11.94 12.34
CA PHE A 150 23.54 -11.85 12.99
C PHE A 150 24.61 -11.30 12.05
N SER A 151 24.49 -11.51 10.74
CA SER A 151 25.44 -10.97 9.76
C SER A 151 25.38 -9.45 9.66
N VAL A 152 24.28 -8.85 10.09
CA VAL A 152 24.11 -7.39 10.17
C VAL A 152 24.39 -6.86 11.58
N ASN A 153 23.79 -7.48 12.61
CA ASN A 153 23.89 -6.97 13.98
C ASN A 153 25.28 -7.08 14.59
N VAL A 154 25.97 -8.20 14.37
CA VAL A 154 27.27 -8.47 15.01
C VAL A 154 28.33 -7.50 14.50
N PRO A 155 28.47 -7.26 13.18
CA PRO A 155 29.41 -6.26 12.69
C PRO A 155 29.07 -4.85 13.15
N TYR A 156 27.78 -4.46 13.13
CA TYR A 156 27.36 -3.12 13.53
C TYR A 156 27.74 -2.81 14.99
N ARG A 157 27.48 -3.74 15.92
CA ARG A 157 27.77 -3.56 17.36
C ARG A 157 29.26 -3.36 17.67
N LYS A 158 30.17 -3.87 16.83
CA LYS A 158 31.61 -3.71 17.05
C LYS A 158 32.06 -2.26 16.90
N ASN A 159 31.50 -1.52 15.95
CA ASN A 159 31.86 -0.13 15.73
C ASN A 159 30.72 0.69 15.07
N PRO A 160 29.65 1.04 15.82
CA PRO A 160 28.49 1.72 15.28
C PRO A 160 28.82 3.06 14.60
N GLU A 161 29.76 3.83 15.16
CA GLU A 161 30.16 5.14 14.63
C GLU A 161 30.77 5.02 13.23
N ARG A 162 31.68 4.05 13.03
CA ARG A 162 32.27 3.78 11.71
C ARG A 162 31.20 3.36 10.69
N TRP A 163 30.28 2.48 11.07
CA TRP A 163 29.19 2.06 10.18
C TRP A 163 28.27 3.22 9.82
N ASN A 164 27.89 4.04 10.79
CA ASN A 164 27.06 5.23 10.56
C ASN A 164 27.76 6.24 9.64
N TYR A 165 29.04 6.50 9.85
CA TYR A 165 29.84 7.36 8.98
C TYR A 165 29.89 6.84 7.54
N LEU A 166 30.15 5.54 7.35
CA LEU A 166 30.21 4.94 6.03
C LEU A 166 28.83 4.90 5.34
N ALA A 167 27.76 4.64 6.09
CA ALA A 167 26.39 4.69 5.60
C ALA A 167 26.02 6.10 5.11
N GLU A 168 26.35 7.13 5.89
CA GLU A 168 26.14 8.52 5.51
C GLU A 168 26.91 8.89 4.24
N LYS A 169 28.19 8.51 4.18
CA LYS A 169 29.03 8.77 3.01
C LYS A 169 28.45 8.12 1.75
N LEU A 170 28.02 6.87 1.84
CA LEU A 170 27.40 6.14 0.72
C LEU A 170 26.07 6.78 0.31
N ARG A 171 25.24 7.16 1.28
CA ARG A 171 23.96 7.86 1.06
C ARG A 171 24.18 9.18 0.32
N GLN A 172 25.15 9.99 0.75
CA GLN A 172 25.51 11.25 0.08
C GLN A 172 26.03 11.02 -1.34
N GLN A 173 26.81 9.95 -1.56
CA GLN A 173 27.28 9.57 -2.89
C GLN A 173 26.11 9.24 -3.82
N TYR A 174 25.16 8.40 -3.40
CA TYR A 174 23.95 8.12 -4.19
C TYR A 174 23.15 9.39 -4.48
N PHE A 175 22.97 10.24 -3.46
CA PHE A 175 22.26 11.51 -3.63
C PHE A 175 22.96 12.44 -4.64
N SER A 176 24.29 12.45 -4.68
CA SER A 176 25.06 13.22 -5.68
C SER A 176 24.86 12.74 -7.11
N PHE A 177 24.49 11.47 -7.30
CA PHE A 177 24.07 10.90 -8.58
C PHE A 177 22.57 11.07 -8.88
N GLY A 178 21.85 11.77 -8.01
CA GLY A 178 20.41 11.97 -8.13
C GLY A 178 19.58 10.77 -7.67
N ILE A 179 20.13 9.84 -6.89
CA ILE A 179 19.39 8.68 -6.38
C ILE A 179 19.02 8.89 -4.90
N ILE A 180 17.76 8.72 -4.56
CA ILE A 180 17.23 8.80 -3.20
C ILE A 180 16.18 7.71 -2.97
N SER A 181 16.09 7.14 -1.77
CA SER A 181 15.04 6.16 -1.46
C SER A 181 13.70 6.85 -1.14
N ALA A 182 12.60 6.13 -1.29
CA ALA A 182 11.27 6.58 -0.91
C ALA A 182 11.18 6.97 0.59
N GLU A 183 11.86 6.21 1.45
CA GLU A 183 11.95 6.53 2.88
C GLU A 183 12.69 7.85 3.13
N GLU A 184 13.81 8.08 2.45
CA GLU A 184 14.58 9.32 2.57
C GLU A 184 13.77 10.54 2.10
N VAL A 185 12.96 10.36 1.05
CA VAL A 185 11.98 11.38 0.62
C VAL A 185 11.01 11.70 1.76
N ARG A 186 10.48 10.69 2.46
CA ARG A 186 9.55 10.88 3.59
C ARG A 186 10.21 11.63 4.74
N ASN A 187 11.41 11.20 5.13
CA ASN A 187 12.21 11.85 6.18
C ASN A 187 12.55 13.30 5.82
N PHE A 188 12.71 13.60 4.52
CA PHE A 188 12.93 14.96 4.05
C PHE A 188 11.65 15.82 4.12
N ILE A 189 10.50 15.33 3.64
CA ILE A 189 9.29 16.14 3.53
C ILE A 189 8.64 16.37 4.91
N PHE A 190 8.62 15.36 5.78
CA PHE A 190 7.74 15.36 6.95
C PHE A 190 8.02 16.51 7.92
N PRO A 191 9.28 16.78 8.35
CA PRO A 191 9.58 17.89 9.25
C PRO A 191 9.34 19.29 8.64
N ARG A 192 9.21 19.38 7.31
CA ARG A 192 8.98 20.64 6.58
C ARG A 192 7.50 20.94 6.46
N ILE A 193 6.70 19.93 6.10
CA ILE A 193 5.24 20.09 5.97
C ILE A 193 4.51 20.11 7.30
N GLU A 194 5.15 19.69 8.38
CA GLU A 194 4.63 19.92 9.74
C GLU A 194 4.68 21.41 10.14
N LYS A 195 5.55 22.21 9.48
CA LYS A 195 5.80 23.62 9.81
C LYS A 195 5.27 24.61 8.78
N ASP A 196 5.18 24.23 7.50
CA ASP A 196 4.62 25.06 6.42
C ASP A 196 3.66 24.23 5.54
N ASP A 197 2.38 24.58 5.63
CA ASP A 197 1.29 23.86 4.99
C ASP A 197 0.91 24.39 3.59
N LYS A 198 1.66 25.34 3.00
CA LYS A 198 1.32 25.92 1.68
C LYS A 198 1.13 24.88 0.57
N ILE A 199 1.81 23.74 0.67
CA ILE A 199 1.67 22.64 -0.28
C ILE A 199 0.26 22.05 -0.23
N PHE A 200 -0.37 21.95 0.94
CA PHE A 200 -1.74 21.45 1.08
C PHE A 200 -2.79 22.36 0.47
N ASN A 201 -2.61 23.69 0.55
CA ASN A 201 -3.42 24.66 -0.21
C ASN A 201 -3.33 24.45 -1.72
N SER A 202 -2.15 24.10 -2.23
CA SER A 202 -1.96 23.81 -3.66
C SER A 202 -2.58 22.46 -4.04
N LEU A 203 -2.48 21.47 -3.16
CA LEU A 203 -3.12 20.17 -3.34
C LEU A 203 -4.64 20.27 -3.38
N SER A 204 -5.28 21.02 -2.47
CA SER A 204 -6.75 21.13 -2.43
C SER A 204 -7.35 21.91 -3.60
N LYS A 205 -6.55 22.79 -4.22
CA LYS A 205 -6.87 23.44 -5.50
C LYS A 205 -6.67 22.53 -6.70
N ARG A 206 -5.87 21.47 -6.55
CA ARG A 206 -5.54 20.53 -7.62
C ARG A 206 -6.44 19.30 -7.61
N PHE A 207 -6.71 18.74 -6.44
CA PHE A 207 -7.44 17.50 -6.25
C PHE A 207 -8.75 17.77 -5.53
N GLU A 208 -9.85 17.35 -6.14
CA GLU A 208 -11.16 17.30 -5.49
C GLU A 208 -11.20 16.09 -4.55
N GLU A 209 -10.71 14.94 -5.02
CA GLU A 209 -10.78 13.66 -4.32
C GLU A 209 -9.44 12.93 -4.40
N ILE A 210 -9.02 12.37 -3.26
CA ILE A 210 -7.86 11.49 -3.15
C ILE A 210 -8.38 10.15 -2.64
N ILE A 211 -8.30 9.14 -3.49
CA ILE A 211 -8.65 7.76 -3.19
C ILE A 211 -7.37 7.03 -2.81
N ILE A 212 -7.32 6.43 -1.62
CA ILE A 212 -6.20 5.61 -1.14
C ILE A 212 -6.68 4.17 -0.95
N ASP A 213 -6.04 3.24 -1.67
CA ASP A 213 -6.22 1.80 -1.52
C ASP A 213 -5.26 1.24 -0.46
N GLU A 214 -5.69 0.17 0.20
CA GLU A 214 -5.02 -0.48 1.33
C GLU A 214 -4.63 0.50 2.46
N ILE A 215 -5.62 1.24 2.99
CA ILE A 215 -5.41 2.18 4.11
C ILE A 215 -4.72 1.55 5.34
N GLN A 216 -4.86 0.23 5.52
CA GLN A 216 -4.18 -0.50 6.58
C GLN A 216 -2.65 -0.56 6.42
N ASP A 217 -2.11 -0.22 5.26
CA ASP A 217 -0.67 -0.14 5.01
C ASP A 217 -0.07 1.26 5.31
N CYS A 218 -0.92 2.26 5.57
CA CYS A 218 -0.47 3.62 5.90
C CYS A 218 0.25 3.67 7.25
N ASN A 219 1.42 4.32 7.27
CA ASN A 219 2.08 4.68 8.52
C ASN A 219 1.54 6.02 9.06
N GLU A 220 2.01 6.44 10.23
CA GLU A 220 1.54 7.68 10.87
C GLU A 220 1.78 8.94 10.03
N GLN A 221 2.85 8.98 9.23
CA GLN A 221 3.14 10.10 8.35
C GLN A 221 2.19 10.14 7.14
N ASP A 222 1.82 8.98 6.59
CA ASP A 222 0.82 8.88 5.53
C ASP A 222 -0.54 9.40 6.00
N LEU A 223 -0.97 8.96 7.19
CA LEU A 223 -2.22 9.41 7.81
C LEU A 223 -2.22 10.91 8.05
N PHE A 224 -1.12 11.47 8.60
CA PHE A 224 -0.98 12.92 8.80
C PHE A 224 -1.14 13.70 7.49
N ILE A 225 -0.56 13.21 6.39
CA ILE A 225 -0.65 13.86 5.07
C ILE A 225 -2.09 13.83 4.54
N LEU A 226 -2.79 12.69 4.69
CA LEU A 226 -4.19 12.55 4.29
C LEU A 226 -5.11 13.42 5.14
N GLU A 227 -4.91 13.45 6.46
CA GLU A 227 -5.62 14.32 7.41
C GLU A 227 -5.46 15.79 7.03
N LYS A 228 -4.23 16.25 6.84
CA LYS A 228 -3.97 17.62 6.41
C LYS A 228 -4.59 17.91 5.05
N ALA A 229 -4.46 17.03 4.07
CA ALA A 229 -5.10 17.24 2.76
C ALA A 229 -6.62 17.40 2.90
N ARG A 230 -7.27 16.61 3.77
CA ARG A 230 -8.69 16.73 4.10
C ARG A 230 -9.03 18.09 4.70
N ASP A 231 -8.26 18.52 5.69
CA ASP A 231 -8.50 19.79 6.41
C ASP A 231 -8.38 21.00 5.48
N TYR A 232 -7.55 20.91 4.43
CA TYR A 232 -7.42 21.92 3.37
C TYR A 232 -8.49 21.82 2.26
N GLY A 233 -9.39 20.83 2.31
CA GLY A 233 -10.56 20.73 1.45
C GLY A 233 -10.50 19.66 0.36
N CYS A 234 -9.54 18.74 0.39
CA CYS A 234 -9.61 17.51 -0.41
C CYS A 234 -10.67 16.55 0.17
N ASN A 235 -11.43 15.90 -0.70
CA ASN A 235 -12.24 14.75 -0.32
C ASN A 235 -11.33 13.52 -0.17
N ILE A 236 -11.33 12.84 0.98
CA ILE A 236 -10.50 11.63 1.16
C ILE A 236 -11.39 10.38 1.09
N VAL A 237 -11.06 9.45 0.21
CA VAL A 237 -11.73 8.15 0.13
C VAL A 237 -10.73 7.08 0.49
N MET A 238 -10.94 6.43 1.62
CA MET A 238 -10.10 5.34 2.09
C MET A 238 -10.72 4.02 1.73
N VAL A 239 -9.92 3.09 1.21
CA VAL A 239 -10.34 1.75 0.88
C VAL A 239 -9.37 0.78 1.53
N GLY A 240 -9.90 -0.28 2.13
CA GLY A 240 -9.04 -1.30 2.72
C GLY A 240 -9.83 -2.31 3.52
N ASP A 241 -9.07 -3.13 4.23
CA ASP A 241 -9.56 -4.16 5.13
C ASP A 241 -8.80 -4.07 6.44
N LEU A 242 -9.48 -3.61 7.50
CA LEU A 242 -8.84 -3.47 8.82
C LEU A 242 -8.49 -4.83 9.41
N ASP A 243 -9.17 -5.90 9.03
CA ASP A 243 -8.84 -7.26 9.48
C ASP A 243 -7.58 -7.82 8.76
N GLN A 244 -7.03 -7.14 7.75
CA GLN A 244 -5.74 -7.49 7.13
C GLN A 244 -4.54 -6.77 7.77
N SER A 245 -4.79 -5.79 8.64
CA SER A 245 -3.76 -5.00 9.32
C SER A 245 -2.93 -5.78 10.36
N ILE A 246 -3.33 -7.02 10.67
CA ILE A 246 -2.70 -7.89 11.68
C ILE A 246 -1.23 -8.21 11.39
N TYR A 247 -0.76 -8.00 10.15
CA TYR A 247 0.65 -8.08 9.77
C TYR A 247 1.39 -6.78 10.11
N ARG A 248 1.63 -6.55 11.41
CA ARG A 248 2.29 -5.37 12.06
C ARG A 248 3.71 -5.00 11.55
N PHE A 249 4.19 -5.60 10.46
CA PHE A 249 5.58 -5.49 10.01
C PHE A 249 6.00 -4.10 9.49
N ARG A 250 5.07 -3.13 9.38
CA ARG A 250 5.33 -1.77 8.85
C ARG A 250 5.27 -0.61 9.86
N ASN A 251 5.36 -0.86 11.17
CA ASN A 251 5.17 0.20 12.21
C ASN A 251 3.80 0.91 12.10
N VAL A 252 2.80 0.21 11.56
CA VAL A 252 1.44 0.73 11.41
C VAL A 252 0.79 0.81 12.79
N ASN A 253 0.27 1.98 13.14
CA ASN A 253 -0.45 2.19 14.38
C ASN A 253 -1.96 2.02 14.15
N LEU A 254 -2.44 0.80 14.39
CA LEU A 254 -3.83 0.39 14.22
C LEU A 254 -4.83 1.34 14.86
N SER A 255 -4.57 1.79 16.09
CA SER A 255 -5.50 2.69 16.79
C SER A 255 -5.59 4.07 16.13
N LYS A 256 -4.51 4.56 15.50
CA LYS A 256 -4.54 5.79 14.71
C LYS A 256 -5.33 5.61 13.41
N ILE A 257 -5.17 4.47 12.73
CA ILE A 257 -5.99 4.15 11.55
C ILE A 257 -7.46 4.09 11.94
N GLU A 258 -7.80 3.35 12.98
CA GLU A 258 -9.18 3.24 13.50
C GLU A 258 -9.74 4.61 13.85
N ALA A 259 -8.97 5.45 14.55
CA ALA A 259 -9.38 6.82 14.85
C ALA A 259 -9.62 7.65 13.58
N PHE A 260 -8.73 7.57 12.59
CA PHE A 260 -8.86 8.31 11.34
C PHE A 260 -10.08 7.85 10.52
N VAL A 261 -10.27 6.54 10.32
CA VAL A 261 -11.42 6.01 9.58
C VAL A 261 -12.74 6.25 10.31
N SER A 262 -12.74 6.33 11.64
CA SER A 262 -13.96 6.60 12.42
C SER A 262 -14.55 8.00 12.13
N SER A 263 -13.71 8.93 11.66
CA SER A 263 -14.14 10.27 11.22
C SER A 263 -14.68 10.32 9.77
N HIS A 264 -14.82 9.17 9.11
CA HIS A 264 -15.29 9.03 7.72
C HIS A 264 -16.59 8.23 7.68
N LYS A 265 -17.42 8.47 6.66
CA LYS A 265 -18.64 7.70 6.44
C LYS A 265 -18.28 6.24 6.12
N PRO A 266 -18.67 5.26 6.95
CA PRO A 266 -18.35 3.86 6.68
C PRO A 266 -19.31 3.30 5.62
N ILE A 267 -18.74 2.59 4.64
CA ILE A 267 -19.48 1.74 3.70
C ILE A 267 -18.83 0.36 3.73
N LYS A 268 -19.63 -0.70 3.83
CA LYS A 268 -19.12 -2.07 4.00
C LYS A 268 -19.37 -2.93 2.77
N LEU A 269 -18.33 -3.59 2.25
CA LEU A 269 -18.48 -4.68 1.29
C LEU A 269 -18.23 -6.02 1.99
N THR A 270 -19.30 -6.78 2.21
CA THR A 270 -19.27 -8.07 2.95
C THR A 270 -19.33 -9.29 2.03
N ASP A 271 -19.65 -9.09 0.75
CA ASP A 271 -19.74 -10.19 -0.22
C ASP A 271 -18.36 -10.55 -0.75
N ASN A 272 -18.00 -11.83 -0.66
CA ASN A 272 -16.72 -12.38 -1.11
C ASN A 272 -16.92 -13.17 -2.40
N PHE A 273 -16.35 -12.67 -3.50
CA PHE A 273 -16.48 -13.30 -4.83
C PHE A 273 -15.30 -14.22 -5.18
N ARG A 274 -14.40 -14.49 -4.23
CA ARG A 274 -13.16 -15.24 -4.45
C ARG A 274 -13.17 -16.62 -3.80
N SER A 275 -13.66 -16.70 -2.57
CA SER A 275 -13.48 -17.86 -1.70
C SER A 275 -14.79 -18.59 -1.45
N THR A 276 -14.72 -19.90 -1.18
CA THR A 276 -15.87 -20.73 -0.78
C THR A 276 -16.35 -20.40 0.63
N LYS A 277 -17.54 -20.87 1.00
CA LYS A 277 -18.11 -20.70 2.34
C LYS A 277 -17.17 -21.19 3.45
N ILE A 278 -16.62 -22.40 3.32
CA ILE A 278 -15.67 -22.96 4.31
C ILE A 278 -14.47 -22.04 4.52
N ILE A 279 -13.90 -21.48 3.44
CA ILE A 279 -12.74 -20.58 3.55
C ILE A 279 -13.13 -19.28 4.25
N CYS A 280 -14.31 -18.71 3.92
CA CYS A 280 -14.82 -17.52 4.59
C CYS A 280 -15.10 -17.76 6.08
N GLU A 281 -15.64 -18.92 6.44
CA GLU A 281 -15.88 -19.34 7.82
C GLU A 281 -14.57 -19.53 8.59
N LEU A 282 -13.57 -20.22 8.02
CA LEU A 282 -12.26 -20.32 8.66
C LEU A 282 -11.65 -18.93 8.85
N TYR A 283 -11.70 -18.09 7.81
CA TYR A 283 -11.13 -16.74 7.90
C TYR A 283 -11.81 -15.91 8.99
N SER A 284 -13.13 -16.04 9.20
CA SER A 284 -13.83 -15.31 10.26
C SER A 284 -13.27 -15.65 11.64
N THR A 285 -12.88 -16.90 11.90
CA THR A 285 -12.28 -17.31 13.19
C THR A 285 -10.92 -16.66 13.49
N LEU A 286 -10.27 -16.10 12.46
CA LEU A 286 -8.99 -15.39 12.57
C LEU A 286 -9.18 -13.87 12.73
N ARG A 287 -10.40 -13.35 12.58
CA ARG A 287 -10.73 -11.93 12.69
C ARG A 287 -11.01 -11.53 14.13
N HIS A 288 -10.90 -10.24 14.42
CA HIS A 288 -11.22 -9.73 15.75
C HIS A 288 -12.72 -9.84 16.10
N ASN A 289 -13.61 -9.74 15.09
CA ASN A 289 -15.06 -9.65 15.30
C ASN A 289 -15.82 -10.92 14.93
N ASN A 290 -15.14 -12.00 14.53
CA ASN A 290 -15.72 -13.26 14.05
C ASN A 290 -16.82 -13.12 12.97
N SER A 291 -16.83 -12.00 12.24
CA SER A 291 -17.83 -11.77 11.19
C SER A 291 -17.52 -12.64 9.97
N ILE A 292 -18.53 -13.37 9.50
CA ILE A 292 -18.44 -14.24 8.33
C ILE A 292 -18.78 -13.44 7.08
N ASP A 293 -17.94 -13.52 6.05
CA ASP A 293 -18.23 -12.94 4.75
C ASP A 293 -19.29 -13.77 4.00
N ASN A 294 -20.14 -13.07 3.23
CA ASN A 294 -21.10 -13.74 2.36
C ASN A 294 -20.38 -14.24 1.11
N SER A 295 -20.06 -15.54 1.02
CA SER A 295 -19.46 -16.10 -0.19
C SER A 295 -20.46 -16.07 -1.36
N GLY A 296 -20.11 -15.31 -2.40
CA GLY A 296 -20.77 -15.25 -3.70
C GLY A 296 -19.86 -15.68 -4.85
N ALA A 297 -18.81 -16.46 -4.55
CA ALA A 297 -17.91 -17.03 -5.55
C ALA A 297 -18.63 -18.02 -6.47
N GLU A 298 -18.11 -18.25 -7.69
CA GLU A 298 -18.68 -19.21 -8.66
C GLU A 298 -18.86 -20.62 -8.07
N HIS A 299 -18.00 -21.01 -7.14
CA HIS A 299 -18.05 -22.29 -6.43
C HIS A 299 -18.29 -22.11 -4.92
N ALA A 300 -19.09 -21.12 -4.53
CA ALA A 300 -19.33 -20.79 -3.11
C ALA A 300 -19.75 -21.99 -2.24
N ASP A 301 -20.58 -22.88 -2.79
CA ASP A 301 -21.14 -24.05 -2.11
C ASP A 301 -20.23 -25.29 -2.08
N LEU A 302 -19.04 -25.19 -2.68
CA LEU A 302 -18.09 -26.30 -2.72
C LEU A 302 -17.54 -26.60 -1.32
N ASN A 303 -17.84 -27.80 -0.83
CA ASN A 303 -17.65 -28.21 0.56
C ASN A 303 -16.39 -29.08 0.74
N ILE A 304 -15.25 -28.67 0.18
CA ILE A 304 -13.96 -29.35 0.39
C ILE A 304 -13.37 -28.91 1.74
N PRO A 305 -13.10 -29.85 2.66
CA PRO A 305 -12.59 -29.52 3.99
C PRO A 305 -11.16 -28.94 3.93
N ILE A 306 -10.83 -28.10 4.90
CA ILE A 306 -9.48 -27.55 5.03
C ILE A 306 -8.59 -28.58 5.73
N GLY A 307 -7.59 -29.07 5.01
CA GLY A 307 -6.59 -29.99 5.54
C GLY A 307 -5.54 -29.27 6.38
N LEU A 308 -5.30 -29.75 7.60
CA LEU A 308 -4.22 -29.29 8.47
C LEU A 308 -3.16 -30.39 8.60
N ILE A 309 -1.92 -30.10 8.19
CA ILE A 309 -0.78 -31.00 8.34
C ILE A 309 0.13 -30.45 9.44
N PHE A 310 0.18 -31.13 10.58
CA PHE A 310 1.08 -30.79 11.68
C PHE A 310 2.44 -31.45 11.47
N TYR A 311 3.51 -30.68 11.67
CA TYR A 311 4.88 -31.15 11.53
C TYR A 311 5.82 -30.47 12.53
N LYS A 312 6.95 -31.11 12.85
CA LYS A 312 8.00 -30.56 13.74
C LYS A 312 9.09 -29.83 12.97
N THR A 313 9.46 -30.35 11.80
CA THR A 313 10.47 -29.79 10.90
C THR A 313 9.96 -29.94 9.48
N LEU A 314 10.14 -28.90 8.66
CA LEU A 314 9.76 -28.95 7.26
C LEU A 314 10.69 -29.94 6.55
N ASN A 315 10.17 -31.09 6.17
CA ASN A 315 10.93 -32.19 5.58
C ASN A 315 10.20 -32.79 4.36
N LYS A 316 10.84 -33.76 3.70
CA LYS A 316 10.32 -34.42 2.50
C LYS A 316 8.97 -35.12 2.75
N ASP A 317 8.77 -35.68 3.94
CA ASP A 317 7.54 -36.41 4.29
C ASP A 317 6.28 -35.52 4.20
N ILE A 318 6.40 -34.22 4.50
CA ILE A 318 5.29 -33.26 4.36
C ILE A 318 4.96 -33.02 2.88
N ALA A 319 5.99 -32.87 2.05
CA ALA A 319 5.81 -32.68 0.61
C ALA A 319 5.16 -33.92 -0.03
N ASP A 320 5.58 -35.11 0.39
CA ASP A 320 5.00 -36.38 -0.07
C ASP A 320 3.53 -36.49 0.38
N ARG A 321 3.21 -36.12 1.63
CA ARG A 321 1.84 -36.10 2.14
C ARG A 321 0.94 -35.09 1.43
N PHE A 322 1.45 -33.88 1.15
CA PHE A 322 0.74 -32.88 0.36
C PHE A 322 0.46 -33.39 -1.06
N THR A 323 1.44 -34.02 -1.70
CA THR A 323 1.28 -34.61 -3.04
C THR A 323 0.26 -35.74 -3.06
N SER A 324 0.23 -36.58 -2.02
CA SER A 324 -0.80 -37.62 -1.87
C SER A 324 -2.22 -37.03 -1.80
N LEU A 325 -2.40 -35.97 -1.00
CA LEU A 325 -3.69 -35.28 -0.88
C LEU A 325 -4.13 -34.62 -2.19
N LEU A 326 -3.19 -34.09 -2.98
CA LEU A 326 -3.49 -33.57 -4.32
C LEU A 326 -3.99 -34.69 -5.25
N GLY A 327 -3.38 -35.88 -5.18
CA GLY A 327 -3.82 -37.05 -5.93
C GLY A 327 -5.24 -37.51 -5.56
N GLU A 328 -5.61 -37.45 -4.27
CA GLU A 328 -6.98 -37.76 -3.81
C GLU A 328 -8.03 -36.78 -4.34
N LEU A 329 -7.63 -35.53 -4.62
CA LEU A 329 -8.49 -34.47 -5.16
C LEU A 329 -8.47 -34.40 -6.69
N ASP A 330 -7.80 -35.34 -7.37
CA ASP A 330 -7.57 -35.35 -8.83
C ASP A 330 -7.01 -34.00 -9.34
N ALA A 331 -6.09 -33.42 -8.57
CA ALA A 331 -5.60 -32.07 -8.82
C ALA A 331 -4.09 -32.05 -9.05
N SER A 332 -3.63 -31.19 -9.97
CA SER A 332 -2.22 -31.08 -10.30
C SER A 332 -1.54 -30.03 -9.45
N ILE A 333 -0.29 -30.28 -9.02
CA ILE A 333 0.49 -29.31 -8.23
C ILE A 333 0.70 -27.97 -8.94
N ARG A 334 0.59 -27.94 -10.28
CA ARG A 334 0.73 -26.71 -11.09
C ARG A 334 -0.45 -25.75 -10.92
N ASP A 335 -1.58 -26.26 -10.43
CA ASP A 335 -2.80 -25.48 -10.22
C ASP A 335 -2.79 -24.76 -8.85
N TYR A 336 -1.77 -25.03 -8.01
CA TYR A 336 -1.67 -24.51 -6.65
C TYR A 336 -0.47 -23.56 -6.48
N LYS A 337 -0.68 -22.55 -5.63
CA LYS A 337 0.38 -21.66 -5.16
C LYS A 337 0.80 -22.07 -3.76
N ILE A 338 2.11 -22.22 -3.56
CA ILE A 338 2.70 -22.38 -2.23
C ILE A 338 3.08 -20.98 -1.72
N ILE A 339 2.57 -20.64 -0.53
CA ILE A 339 2.86 -19.38 0.15
C ILE A 339 3.64 -19.74 1.43
N SER A 340 4.84 -19.17 1.61
CA SER A 340 5.75 -19.44 2.74
C SER A 340 6.18 -18.19 3.46
#